data_AF-A0A6H9LLN4-F1
#
_entry.id   AF-A0A6H9LLN4-F1
#
_cell.length_a   1.000
_cell.length_b   1.000
_cell.length_c   1.000
_cell.angle_alpha   90.00
_cell.angle_beta   90.00
_cell.angle_gamma   90.00
#
_symmetry.space_group_name_H-M   'P 1'
#
loop_
_entity.id
_entity.type
_entity.pdbx_description
1 polymer ?
#
loop_
_entity_poly.entity_id
_entity_poly.type
_entity_poly.pdbx_seq_one_letter_code
_entity_poly.pdbx_strand_id
1 'polypeptide(L)'
;MKNKILILTDKNRTSPIAWEKIGIVVDQLSELYQMAKESMIDLIIVDEMRTDLRPAVAIKLRRSNGLTDIWKVSADASEFDYHETHFDGSFSVELGNDGI
;
A
#
# COMPACT_ATOMS: atom_id res chain seq x y z
N MET A 1 -20.26 -5.89 3.39
CA MET A 1 -18.99 -5.66 4.13
C MET A 1 -18.30 -4.49 3.48
N LYS A 2 -17.70 -3.59 4.25
CA LYS A 2 -16.94 -2.46 3.71
C LYS A 2 -15.48 -2.90 3.62
N ASN A 3 -14.88 -2.89 2.43
CA ASN A 3 -13.49 -3.27 2.25
C ASN A 3 -12.59 -2.32 3.06
N LYS A 4 -11.64 -2.87 3.81
CA LYS A 4 -10.67 -2.11 4.62
C LYS A 4 -9.36 -2.00 3.86
N ILE A 5 -9.08 -0.79 3.39
CA ILE A 5 -7.86 -0.42 2.68
C ILE A 5 -7.00 0.42 3.62
N LEU A 6 -5.74 0.03 3.81
CA LEU A 6 -4.72 0.83 4.49
C LEU A 6 -3.72 1.37 3.47
N ILE A 7 -3.30 2.62 3.65
CA ILE A 7 -2.42 3.31 2.73
C ILE A 7 -1.21 3.80 3.53
N LEU A 8 -0.04 3.22 3.26
CA LEU A 8 1.22 3.59 3.87
C LEU A 8 1.90 4.65 2.98
N THR A 9 1.84 5.92 3.40
CA THR A 9 2.47 7.05 2.70
C THR A 9 2.90 8.12 3.71
N ASP A 10 3.71 9.10 3.29
CA ASP A 10 4.02 10.25 4.13
C ASP A 10 2.85 11.24 4.11
N LYS A 11 2.26 11.52 5.28
CA LYS A 11 1.12 12.45 5.45
C LYS A 11 1.45 13.88 4.98
N ASN A 12 2.72 14.25 4.93
CA ASN A 12 3.15 15.59 4.49
C ASN A 12 3.44 15.66 2.98
N ARG A 13 3.38 14.54 2.25
CA ARG A 13 3.63 14.53 0.81
C ARG A 13 2.37 14.97 0.07
N THR A 14 2.53 15.94 -0.83
CA THR A 14 1.50 16.28 -1.80
C THR A 14 1.36 15.12 -2.79
N SER A 15 0.26 14.38 -2.71
CA SER A 15 -0.11 13.37 -3.69
C SER A 15 -1.25 13.89 -4.56
N PRO A 16 -1.27 13.62 -5.88
CA PRO A 16 -2.42 13.92 -6.72
C PRO A 16 -3.63 13.02 -6.38
N ILE A 17 -3.42 11.92 -5.64
CA ILE A 17 -4.49 11.03 -5.19
C ILE A 17 -5.02 11.49 -3.84
N ALA A 18 -6.33 11.68 -3.75
CA ALA A 18 -7.04 11.91 -2.47
C ALA A 18 -7.16 10.59 -1.68
N TRP A 19 -6.05 10.12 -1.13
CA TRP A 19 -5.92 8.82 -0.45
C TRP A 19 -6.94 8.60 0.66
N GLU A 20 -7.33 9.65 1.36
CA GLU A 20 -8.31 9.64 2.45
C GLU A 20 -9.72 9.26 1.97
N LYS A 21 -10.00 9.40 0.66
CA LYS A 21 -11.25 8.94 0.05
C LYS A 21 -11.23 7.46 -0.32
N ILE A 22 -10.05 6.86 -0.43
CA ILE A 22 -9.85 5.47 -0.82
C ILE A 22 -9.76 4.58 0.43
N GLY A 23 -8.96 4.98 1.42
CA GLY A 23 -8.66 4.17 2.58
C GLY A 23 -8.14 4.98 3.77
N ILE A 24 -7.65 4.26 4.77
CA ILE A 24 -7.08 4.87 5.98
C ILE A 24 -5.59 5.11 5.73
N VAL A 25 -5.19 6.38 5.81
CA VAL A 25 -3.80 6.80 5.60
C VAL A 25 -3.01 6.68 6.91
N VAL A 26 -1.91 5.95 6.85
CA VAL A 26 -0.95 5.77 7.96
C VAL A 26 0.43 6.18 7.49
N ASP A 27 1.18 6.87 8.34
CA ASP A 27 2.55 7.31 8.05
C ASP A 27 3.61 6.43 8.71
N GLN A 28 3.22 5.61 9.67
CA GLN A 28 4.14 4.76 10.42
C GLN A 28 3.83 3.28 10.22
N LEU A 29 4.87 2.46 10.05
CA LEU A 29 4.73 1.00 10.02
C LEU A 29 4.13 0.45 11.32
N SER A 30 4.43 1.06 12.46
CA SER A 30 3.83 0.68 13.75
C SER A 30 2.32 0.79 13.73
N GLU A 31 1.79 1.89 13.19
CA GLU A 31 0.36 2.14 13.03
C GLU A 31 -0.26 1.10 12.06
N LEU A 32 0.39 0.88 10.91
CA LEU A 32 -0.02 -0.17 9.95
C LEU A 32 -0.13 -1.55 10.63
N TYR A 33 0.88 -1.93 11.42
CA TYR A 33 0.89 -3.19 12.15
C TYR A 33 -0.22 -3.30 13.18
N GLN A 34 -0.45 -2.22 13.93
CA GLN A 34 -1.49 -2.19 14.95
C GLN A 34 -2.86 -2.41 14.31
N MET A 35 -3.16 -1.65 13.25
CA MET A 35 -4.44 -1.76 12.55
C MET A 35 -4.62 -3.13 11.90
N ALA A 36 -3.56 -3.68 11.30
CA ALA A 36 -3.55 -5.03 10.73
C ALA A 36 -3.79 -6.12 11.79
N LYS A 37 -3.45 -5.90 13.06
CA LYS A 37 -3.75 -6.88 14.13
C LYS A 37 -5.17 -6.77 14.67
N GLU A 38 -5.72 -5.55 14.69
CA GLU A 38 -7.02 -5.24 15.28
C GLU A 38 -8.17 -5.46 14.30
N SER A 39 -7.89 -5.66 13.02
CA SER A 39 -8.89 -5.74 11.97
C SER A 39 -8.40 -6.54 10.76
N MET A 40 -9.31 -7.26 10.11
CA MET A 40 -9.11 -7.82 8.77
C MET A 40 -8.92 -6.69 7.76
N ILE A 41 -7.77 -6.68 7.08
CA ILE A 41 -7.40 -5.73 6.03
C ILE A 41 -7.42 -6.46 4.69
N ASP A 42 -8.15 -5.93 3.72
CA ASP A 42 -8.26 -6.55 2.40
C ASP A 42 -7.08 -6.14 1.51
N LEU A 43 -6.65 -4.87 1.61
CA LEU A 43 -5.61 -4.30 0.76
C LEU A 43 -4.73 -3.32 1.55
N ILE A 44 -3.43 -3.43 1.35
CA ILE A 44 -2.43 -2.46 1.77
C ILE A 44 -1.82 -1.83 0.53
N ILE A 45 -1.92 -0.51 0.41
CA ILE A 45 -1.27 0.27 -0.64
C ILE A 45 -0.04 0.92 -0.03
N VAL A 46 1.10 0.80 -0.71
CA VAL A 46 2.38 1.36 -0.26
C VAL A 46 2.90 2.34 -1.28
N ASP A 47 3.17 3.55 -0.83
CA ASP A 47 3.75 4.61 -1.64
C ASP A 47 5.16 4.22 -2.14
N GLU A 48 5.49 4.56 -3.38
CA GLU A 48 6.77 4.25 -4.03
C GLU A 48 8.01 4.61 -3.20
N MET A 49 7.94 5.70 -2.43
CA MET A 49 9.07 6.24 -1.67
C MET A 49 9.29 5.47 -0.37
N ARG A 50 8.36 4.58 -0.01
CA ARG A 50 8.44 3.75 1.21
C ARG A 50 9.31 2.53 0.96
N THR A 51 10.52 2.59 1.49
CA THR A 51 11.49 1.49 1.47
C THR A 51 11.49 0.65 2.74
N ASP A 52 10.67 1.04 3.71
CA ASP A 52 10.60 0.45 5.04
C ASP A 52 9.72 -0.82 5.08
N LEU A 53 8.82 -1.00 4.10
CA LEU A 53 8.04 -2.22 3.94
C LEU A 53 8.88 -3.36 3.32
N ARG A 54 9.77 -3.95 4.10
CA ARG A 54 10.61 -5.07 3.63
C ARG A 54 9.82 -6.39 3.51
N PRO A 55 10.33 -7.42 2.79
CA PRO A 55 9.67 -8.73 2.69
C PRO A 55 9.28 -9.36 4.04
N ALA A 56 10.15 -9.25 5.05
CA ALA A 56 9.86 -9.75 6.40
C ALA A 56 8.68 -9.03 7.07
N VAL A 57 8.43 -7.76 6.73
CA VAL A 57 7.30 -6.96 7.21
C VAL A 57 6.01 -7.43 6.54
N ALA A 58 6.03 -7.56 5.21
CA ALA A 58 4.91 -8.07 4.42
C ALA A 58 4.45 -9.47 4.89
N ILE A 59 5.40 -10.38 5.13
CA ILE A 59 5.11 -11.73 5.67
C ILE A 59 4.40 -11.64 7.03
N LYS A 60 4.84 -10.75 7.92
CA LYS A 60 4.20 -10.59 9.23
C LYS A 60 2.77 -10.05 9.11
N LEU A 61 2.55 -9.06 8.24
CA LEU A 61 1.21 -8.50 8.00
C LEU A 61 0.25 -9.57 7.48
N ARG A 62 0.69 -10.38 6.51
CA ARG A 62 -0.10 -11.51 5.97
C ARG A 62 -0.38 -12.59 7.00
N ARG A 63 0.57 -12.91 7.90
CA ARG A 63 0.31 -13.89 8.98
C ARG A 63 -0.84 -13.46 9.91
N SER A 64 -0.99 -12.16 10.14
CA SER A 64 -2.10 -11.63 10.97
C SER A 64 -3.44 -11.51 10.22
N ASN A 65 -3.44 -11.35 8.90
CA ASN A 65 -4.67 -11.07 8.12
C ASN A 65 -5.04 -12.12 7.07
N GLY A 66 -4.22 -13.14 6.86
CA GLY A 66 -4.42 -14.12 5.80
C GLY A 66 -4.19 -13.50 4.42
N LEU A 67 -5.27 -13.38 3.64
CA LEU A 67 -5.29 -13.04 2.20
C LEU A 67 -5.20 -11.53 1.93
N THR A 68 -4.46 -10.77 2.74
CA THR A 68 -4.25 -9.34 2.45
C THR A 68 -3.35 -9.19 1.24
N ASP A 69 -3.86 -8.46 0.25
CA ASP A 69 -3.08 -8.01 -0.88
C ASP A 69 -2.24 -6.78 -0.48
N ILE A 70 -1.01 -6.72 -0.98
CA ILE A 70 -0.08 -5.62 -0.75
C ILE A 70 0.37 -5.10 -2.10
N TRP A 71 -0.03 -3.88 -2.44
CA TRP A 71 0.26 -3.26 -3.74
C TRP A 71 1.16 -2.05 -3.58
N LYS A 72 2.08 -1.88 -4.53
CA LYS A 72 2.97 -0.72 -4.58
C LYS A 72 2.45 0.32 -5.56
N VAL A 73 2.48 1.58 -5.16
CA VAL A 73 2.30 2.71 -6.07
C VAL A 73 3.63 2.93 -6.79
N SER A 74 3.61 3.12 -8.10
CA SER A 74 4.80 3.49 -8.89
C SER A 74 4.52 4.80 -9.65
N ALA A 75 5.49 5.70 -9.78
CA ALA A 75 5.38 6.81 -10.72
C ALA A 75 5.39 6.29 -12.16
N ASP A 76 6.28 5.34 -12.46
CA ASP A 76 6.46 4.80 -13.80
C ASP A 76 5.94 3.37 -13.91
N ALA A 77 5.05 3.12 -14.88
CA ALA A 77 4.54 1.77 -15.17
C ALA A 77 5.64 0.86 -15.74
N SER A 78 6.74 1.42 -16.24
CA SER A 78 7.86 0.69 -16.84
C SER A 78 8.93 0.25 -15.83
N GLU A 79 8.96 0.82 -14.63
CA GLU A 79 9.82 0.38 -13.52
C GLU A 79 9.15 -0.73 -12.70
N PHE A 80 8.77 -1.81 -13.37
CA PHE A 80 8.45 -3.04 -12.66
C PHE A 80 9.76 -3.69 -12.23
N ASP A 81 10.24 -3.33 -11.04
CA ASP A 81 11.40 -4.01 -10.45
C ASP A 81 10.99 -5.43 -10.06
N TYR A 82 11.21 -6.37 -10.99
CA TYR A 82 10.88 -7.79 -10.91
C TYR A 82 11.46 -8.51 -9.67
N HIS A 83 12.23 -7.81 -8.84
CA HIS A 83 12.87 -8.31 -7.64
C HIS A 83 12.06 -8.11 -6.35
N GLU A 84 10.99 -7.30 -6.33
CA GLU A 84 10.20 -7.07 -5.12
C GLU A 84 9.06 -8.08 -4.94
N THR A 85 9.41 -9.34 -4.65
CA THR A 85 8.48 -10.49 -4.51
C THR A 85 7.46 -10.41 -3.36
N HIS A 86 7.46 -9.32 -2.60
CA HIS A 86 6.60 -9.14 -1.44
C HIS A 86 5.37 -8.27 -1.73
N PHE A 87 5.31 -7.61 -2.88
CA PHE A 87 4.12 -6.97 -3.42
C PHE A 87 3.38 -7.94 -4.35
N ASP A 88 2.06 -7.95 -4.27
CA ASP A 88 1.18 -8.75 -5.14
C ASP A 88 0.92 -8.06 -6.48
N GLY A 89 1.17 -6.75 -6.55
CA GLY A 89 1.07 -5.95 -7.77
C GLY A 89 1.57 -4.54 -7.56
N SER A 90 1.61 -3.77 -8.65
CA SER A 90 1.83 -2.33 -8.61
C SER A 90 0.90 -1.61 -9.57
N PHE A 91 0.67 -0.31 -9.34
CA PHE A 91 -0.09 0.53 -10.24
C PHE A 91 0.52 1.93 -10.33
N SER A 92 0.38 2.55 -11.50
CA SER A 92 0.84 3.94 -11.69
C SER A 92 -0.21 4.94 -11.22
N VAL A 93 0.25 6.02 -10.58
CA VAL A 93 -0.58 7.19 -10.24
C VAL A 93 -0.96 7.98 -11.49
N GLU A 94 -0.16 7.91 -12.56
CA GLU A 94 -0.36 8.65 -13.80
C GLU A 94 -1.55 8.13 -14.62
N LEU A 95 -1.98 6.88 -14.38
CA LEU A 95 -3.18 6.27 -14.97
C LEU A 95 -4.49 7.04 -14.68
N GLY A 96 -4.46 8.04 -13.78
CA GLY A 96 -5.58 8.94 -13.52
C GLY A 96 -5.63 10.22 -14.36
N ASN A 97 -4.55 10.58 -15.06
CA ASN A 97 -4.50 11.84 -15.84
C ASN A 97 -4.90 11.65 -17.31
N ASP A 98 -4.61 10.50 -17.88
CA ASP A 98 -5.12 10.10 -19.20
C ASP A 98 -6.18 9.02 -18.96
N GLY A 99 -7.45 9.43 -18.94
CA GLY A 99 -8.58 8.51 -18.81
C GLY A 99 -8.51 7.37 -19.82
N ILE A 100 -9.13 6.23 -19.48
CA ILE A 100 -9.42 5.16 -20.45
C ILE A 100 -10.30 5.73 -21.57
#